data_AF-A0A933KUP3-F1
#
_entry.id   AF-A0A933KUP3-F1
#
_cell.length_a   1.000
_cell.length_b   1.000
_cell.length_c   1.000
_cell.angle_alpha   90.00
_cell.angle_beta   90.00
_cell.angle_gamma   90.00
#
_symmetry.space_group_name_H-M   'P 1'
#
loop_
_entity.id
_entity.type
_entity.pdbx_description
1 polymer ?
#
loop_
_entity_poly.entity_id
_entity_poly.type
_entity_poly.pdbx_seq_one_letter_code
_entity_poly.pdbx_strand_id
1 'polypeptide(L)'
;DQDEFSILDNGKPQDITFFQNDVQPFTAVVMLDYSASMTANLDRLQAAAEQFLLRMLSDDKGQVGSFSDKIQFSGRFTGDRDDLIFALKDLQFGNPTRLYDAINESIAMLRTAGGRKVVLIFTDGDDTASRVGMGDVLDRAKDEEVMIYAIGLESEFFNGQRRVRTRPDRGLRRLADETGGGYFELKKTDDLAPTFTRVAQELHSQYTLGFTPALLDGREHKLAVRMKQVGMTARSRKSYVASPERLSGTQ
;
A
#
# COMPACT_ATOMS: atom_id res chain seq x y z
N ASP A 1 8.96 -20.35 12.04
CA ASP A 1 9.77 -19.83 13.17
C ASP A 1 10.88 -18.88 12.72
N GLN A 2 11.54 -18.17 13.65
CA GLN A 2 12.60 -17.17 13.34
C GLN A 2 13.71 -17.73 12.43
N ASP A 3 14.08 -18.98 12.67
CA ASP A 3 15.11 -19.70 11.95
C ASP A 3 14.74 -20.01 10.49
N GLU A 4 13.50 -19.80 10.06
CA GLU A 4 13.09 -19.88 8.65
C GLU A 4 13.55 -18.66 7.84
N PHE A 5 14.02 -17.60 8.49
CA PHE A 5 14.39 -16.35 7.86
C PHE A 5 15.90 -16.11 7.86
N SER A 6 16.34 -15.31 6.90
CA SER A 6 17.67 -14.71 6.85
C SER A 6 17.56 -13.28 6.33
N ILE A 7 18.31 -12.38 6.96
CA ILE A 7 18.38 -10.97 6.57
C ILE A 7 19.76 -10.71 5.97
N LEU A 8 19.77 -10.01 4.83
CA LEU A 8 20.96 -9.49 4.19
C LEU A 8 20.89 -7.97 4.14
N ASP A 9 21.89 -7.32 4.72
CA ASP A 9 22.11 -5.87 4.67
C ASP A 9 23.28 -5.59 3.72
N ASN A 10 23.00 -4.95 2.58
CA ASN A 10 23.95 -4.80 1.47
C ASN A 10 24.63 -6.12 1.06
N GLY A 11 23.85 -7.21 1.08
CA GLY A 11 24.32 -8.56 0.75
C GLY A 11 25.07 -9.27 1.88
N LYS A 12 25.30 -8.62 3.03
CA LYS A 12 25.95 -9.22 4.19
C LYS A 12 24.92 -9.78 5.17
N PRO A 13 25.04 -11.05 5.60
CA PRO A 13 24.16 -11.63 6.62
C PRO A 13 24.10 -10.80 7.90
N GLN A 14 22.90 -10.61 8.43
CA GLN A 14 22.65 -9.97 9.73
C GLN A 14 21.93 -10.93 10.66
N ASP A 15 22.27 -10.85 11.94
CA ASP A 15 21.56 -11.59 12.99
C ASP A 15 20.18 -10.96 13.21
N ILE A 16 19.18 -11.84 13.30
CA ILE A 16 17.83 -11.42 13.69
C ILE A 16 17.83 -11.24 15.21
N THR A 17 17.72 -10.00 15.65
CA THR A 17 17.75 -9.60 17.07
C THR A 17 16.35 -9.52 17.68
N PHE A 18 15.30 -9.54 16.83
CA PHE A 18 13.91 -9.50 17.25
C PHE A 18 13.04 -10.27 16.26
N PHE A 19 12.11 -11.06 16.78
CA PHE A 19 11.15 -11.82 15.99
C PHE A 19 9.78 -11.77 16.67
N GLN A 20 8.75 -11.41 15.91
CA GLN A 20 7.35 -11.57 16.29
C GLN A 20 6.55 -12.09 15.12
N ASN A 21 5.59 -12.97 15.41
CA ASN A 21 4.62 -13.53 14.46
C ASN A 21 3.16 -13.28 14.89
N ASP A 22 2.95 -12.46 15.92
CA ASP A 22 1.62 -12.07 16.36
C ASP A 22 1.00 -11.04 15.41
N VAL A 23 -0.33 -11.02 15.37
CA VAL A 23 -1.09 -10.06 14.58
C VAL A 23 -0.82 -8.64 15.07
N GLN A 24 -0.36 -7.77 14.15
CA GLN A 24 -0.10 -6.35 14.43
C GLN A 24 -1.16 -5.47 13.78
N PRO A 25 -1.77 -4.51 14.53
CA PRO A 25 -2.76 -3.61 13.98
C PRO A 25 -2.15 -2.71 12.90
N PHE A 26 -2.97 -2.36 11.92
CA PHE A 26 -2.61 -1.37 10.90
C PHE A 26 -3.54 -0.17 10.90
N THR A 27 -3.01 0.96 10.44
CA THR A 27 -3.80 2.11 10.02
C THR A 27 -3.72 2.23 8.51
N ALA A 28 -4.85 2.11 7.82
CA ALA A 28 -4.94 2.12 6.37
C ALA A 28 -5.69 3.34 5.82
N VAL A 29 -5.19 3.90 4.72
CA VAL A 29 -5.98 4.76 3.83
C VAL A 29 -6.35 3.94 2.59
N VAL A 30 -7.66 3.78 2.33
CA VAL A 30 -8.20 3.01 1.21
C VAL A 30 -8.70 3.98 0.14
N MET A 31 -7.99 4.08 -0.97
CA MET A 31 -8.25 5.01 -2.06
C MET A 31 -8.79 4.29 -3.28
N LEU A 32 -9.96 4.72 -3.73
CA LEU A 32 -10.68 4.14 -4.86
C LEU A 32 -10.70 5.10 -6.05
N ASP A 33 -10.30 4.63 -7.22
CA ASP A 33 -10.38 5.41 -8.45
C ASP A 33 -11.84 5.55 -8.90
N TYR A 34 -12.31 6.79 -8.95
CA TYR A 34 -13.68 7.17 -9.35
C TYR A 34 -13.66 7.95 -10.68
N SER A 35 -12.61 7.76 -11.47
CA SER A 35 -12.49 8.33 -12.83
C SER A 35 -13.50 7.71 -13.80
N ALA A 36 -13.70 8.37 -14.94
CA ALA A 36 -14.67 7.95 -15.94
C ALA A 36 -14.42 6.52 -16.48
N SER A 37 -13.16 6.05 -16.57
CA SER A 37 -12.83 4.69 -17.02
C SER A 37 -13.35 3.60 -16.09
N MET A 38 -13.45 3.95 -14.81
CA MET A 38 -13.90 3.07 -13.75
C MET A 38 -15.40 2.86 -13.68
N THR A 39 -16.20 3.67 -14.39
CA THR A 39 -17.67 3.70 -14.29
C THR A 39 -18.33 2.31 -14.33
N ALA A 40 -17.87 1.43 -15.23
CA ALA A 40 -18.45 0.09 -15.38
C ALA A 40 -18.06 -0.91 -14.27
N ASN A 41 -17.11 -0.55 -13.40
CA ASN A 41 -16.54 -1.40 -12.36
C ASN A 41 -16.86 -0.93 -10.94
N LEU A 42 -17.52 0.21 -10.77
CA LEU A 42 -17.70 0.87 -9.48
C LEU A 42 -18.46 0.03 -8.45
N ASP A 43 -19.58 -0.58 -8.83
CA ASP A 43 -20.35 -1.42 -7.91
C ASP A 43 -19.51 -2.60 -7.41
N ARG A 44 -18.72 -3.18 -8.31
CA ARG A 44 -17.83 -4.30 -7.99
C ARG A 44 -16.66 -3.84 -7.11
N LEU A 45 -16.14 -2.64 -7.37
CA LEU A 45 -15.09 -2.03 -6.58
C LEU A 45 -15.57 -1.73 -5.16
N GLN A 46 -16.73 -1.08 -5.01
CA GLN A 46 -17.33 -0.79 -3.72
C GLN A 46 -17.59 -2.07 -2.92
N ALA A 47 -18.19 -3.08 -3.55
CA ALA A 47 -18.44 -4.37 -2.92
C ALA A 47 -17.13 -5.05 -2.46
N ALA A 48 -16.07 -4.97 -3.27
CA ALA A 48 -14.78 -5.56 -2.90
C ALA A 48 -14.07 -4.76 -1.79
N ALA A 49 -14.13 -3.43 -1.81
CA ALA A 49 -13.63 -2.58 -0.74
C ALA A 49 -14.37 -2.85 0.57
N GLU A 50 -15.70 -3.00 0.53
CA GLU A 50 -16.50 -3.43 1.68
C GLU A 50 -16.02 -4.78 2.24
N GLN A 51 -15.69 -5.76 1.39
CA GLN A 51 -15.13 -7.04 1.85
C GLN A 51 -13.80 -6.89 2.60
N PHE A 52 -12.96 -5.93 2.22
CA PHE A 52 -11.75 -5.61 2.97
C PHE A 52 -12.08 -4.98 4.33
N LEU A 53 -12.96 -3.98 4.35
CA LEU A 53 -13.34 -3.28 5.59
C LEU A 53 -14.01 -4.20 6.61
N LEU A 54 -14.87 -5.11 6.16
CA LEU A 54 -15.52 -6.11 7.03
C LEU A 54 -14.53 -7.04 7.74
N ARG A 55 -13.30 -7.18 7.21
CA ARG A 55 -12.25 -8.04 7.73
C ARG A 55 -11.23 -7.32 8.60
N MET A 56 -11.25 -5.99 8.68
CA MET A 56 -10.41 -5.23 9.61
C MET A 56 -10.66 -5.71 11.04
N LEU A 57 -9.63 -5.88 11.85
CA LEU A 57 -9.75 -6.24 13.27
C LEU A 57 -10.10 -5.01 14.12
N SER A 58 -10.45 -5.23 15.39
CA SER A 58 -10.89 -4.15 16.30
C SER A 58 -9.85 -3.07 16.54
N ASP A 59 -8.57 -3.42 16.46
CA ASP A 59 -7.45 -2.50 16.69
C ASP A 59 -6.97 -1.84 15.39
N ASP A 60 -7.49 -2.26 14.24
CA ASP A 60 -7.20 -1.60 12.97
C ASP A 60 -7.95 -0.28 12.85
N LYS A 61 -7.35 0.65 12.12
CA LYS A 61 -7.99 1.92 11.78
C LYS A 61 -7.99 2.11 10.28
N GLY A 62 -9.06 2.69 9.77
CA GLY A 62 -9.26 2.94 8.37
C GLY A 62 -9.68 4.38 8.12
N GLN A 63 -9.37 4.85 6.93
CA GLN A 63 -10.03 5.99 6.31
C GLN A 63 -10.21 5.66 4.84
N VAL A 64 -11.42 5.81 4.32
CA VAL A 64 -11.69 5.59 2.89
C VAL A 64 -11.68 6.91 2.14
N GLY A 65 -11.40 6.86 0.84
CA GLY A 65 -11.44 8.01 -0.03
C GLY A 65 -11.60 7.63 -1.49
N SER A 66 -11.89 8.64 -2.30
CA SER A 66 -11.90 8.52 -3.76
C SER A 66 -10.95 9.51 -4.39
N PHE A 67 -10.52 9.19 -5.60
CA PHE A 67 -9.75 10.11 -6.41
C PHE A 67 -10.16 10.10 -7.87
N SER A 68 -10.07 11.28 -8.46
CA SER A 68 -10.24 11.63 -9.87
C SER A 68 -9.48 12.94 -10.11
N ASP A 69 -10.14 13.99 -10.60
CA ASP A 69 -9.69 15.38 -10.60
C ASP A 69 -9.59 15.95 -9.19
N LYS A 70 -10.41 15.42 -8.28
CA LYS A 70 -10.43 15.73 -6.87
C LYS A 70 -9.95 14.52 -6.09
N ILE A 71 -9.36 14.78 -4.93
CA ILE A 71 -9.00 13.77 -3.95
C ILE A 71 -9.86 14.06 -2.73
N GLN A 72 -10.65 13.08 -2.33
CA GLN A 72 -11.60 13.20 -1.23
C GLN A 72 -11.36 12.08 -0.25
N PHE A 73 -11.36 12.42 1.02
CA PHE A 73 -11.28 11.47 2.11
C PHE A 73 -12.58 11.57 2.92
N SER A 74 -12.98 10.44 3.47
CA SER A 74 -13.98 10.36 4.53
C SER A 74 -13.50 11.11 5.78
N GLY A 75 -14.30 11.07 6.85
CA GLY A 75 -13.96 11.69 8.13
C GLY A 75 -12.65 11.17 8.74
N ARG A 76 -12.45 11.36 10.04
CA ARG A 76 -11.23 10.89 10.73
C ARG A 76 -11.03 9.36 10.60
N PHE A 77 -9.78 8.91 10.80
CA PHE A 77 -9.50 7.49 11.00
C PHE A 77 -10.39 6.89 12.08
N THR A 78 -11.03 5.76 11.77
CA THR A 78 -11.93 5.03 12.66
C THR A 78 -11.70 3.52 12.55
N GLY A 79 -11.95 2.79 13.64
CA GLY A 79 -12.02 1.33 13.63
C GLY A 79 -13.46 0.82 13.44
N ASP A 80 -14.44 1.73 13.39
CA ASP A 80 -15.84 1.40 13.14
C ASP A 80 -16.03 1.05 11.66
N ARG A 81 -16.35 -0.22 11.41
CA ARG A 81 -16.51 -0.76 10.06
C ARG A 81 -17.76 -0.19 9.39
N ASP A 82 -18.83 0.07 10.15
CA ASP A 82 -20.08 0.58 9.61
C ASP A 82 -19.90 2.03 9.15
N ASP A 83 -19.14 2.85 9.91
CA ASP A 83 -18.75 4.21 9.50
C ASP A 83 -17.96 4.19 8.18
N LEU A 84 -16.99 3.27 8.04
CA LEU A 84 -16.17 3.16 6.83
C LEU A 84 -16.99 2.70 5.61
N ILE A 85 -17.89 1.73 5.81
CA ILE A 85 -18.77 1.22 4.75
C ILE A 85 -19.80 2.28 4.35
N PHE A 86 -20.33 3.05 5.30
CA PHE A 86 -21.21 4.18 5.00
C PHE A 86 -20.48 5.23 4.16
N ALA A 87 -19.25 5.60 4.54
CA ALA A 87 -18.47 6.58 3.82
C ALA A 87 -18.10 6.17 2.37
N LEU A 88 -18.03 4.87 2.06
CA LEU A 88 -17.83 4.38 0.69
C LEU A 88 -18.98 4.75 -0.26
N LYS A 89 -20.20 4.92 0.25
CA LYS A 89 -21.40 5.13 -0.56
C LYS A 89 -21.54 6.59 -1.04
N ASP A 90 -20.90 7.52 -0.36
CA ASP A 90 -21.00 8.97 -0.61
C ASP A 90 -19.88 9.52 -1.52
N LEU A 91 -19.05 8.63 -2.08
CA LEU A 91 -17.91 9.00 -2.91
C LEU A 91 -18.34 9.53 -4.29
N GLN A 92 -17.68 10.59 -4.76
CA GLN A 92 -18.07 11.31 -5.98
C GLN A 92 -17.22 10.94 -7.20
N PHE A 93 -17.87 10.93 -8.37
CA PHE A 93 -17.23 10.74 -9.67
C PHE A 93 -16.56 12.01 -10.20
N GLY A 94 -15.50 11.84 -10.98
CA GLY A 94 -14.84 12.94 -11.68
C GLY A 94 -13.84 12.49 -12.74
N ASN A 95 -13.06 13.42 -13.31
CA ASN A 95 -12.03 13.15 -14.34
C ASN A 95 -11.17 14.43 -14.51
N PRO A 96 -9.82 14.43 -14.64
CA PRO A 96 -8.83 13.34 -14.91
C PRO A 96 -8.54 12.36 -13.75
N THR A 97 -7.52 11.50 -13.87
CA THR A 97 -7.04 10.59 -12.80
C THR A 97 -5.76 11.13 -12.17
N ARG A 98 -5.80 11.51 -10.89
CA ARG A 98 -4.66 12.02 -10.09
C ARG A 98 -4.15 10.98 -9.10
N LEU A 99 -3.61 9.88 -9.64
CA LEU A 99 -3.16 8.71 -8.90
C LEU A 99 -2.00 9.02 -7.93
N TYR A 100 -0.93 9.64 -8.42
CA TYR A 100 0.24 9.93 -7.59
C TYR A 100 -0.03 11.00 -6.52
N ASP A 101 -0.84 12.02 -6.84
CA ASP A 101 -1.30 12.98 -5.84
C ASP A 101 -2.13 12.27 -4.76
N ALA A 102 -3.04 11.35 -5.12
CA ALA A 102 -3.86 10.61 -4.16
C ALA A 102 -3.01 9.76 -3.19
N ILE A 103 -2.00 9.06 -3.72
CA ILE A 103 -1.07 8.29 -2.88
C ILE A 103 -0.26 9.22 -1.98
N ASN A 104 0.26 10.33 -2.51
CA ASN A 104 1.04 11.31 -1.75
C ASN A 104 0.25 11.96 -0.60
N GLU A 105 -1.01 12.32 -0.86
CA GLU A 105 -1.90 12.87 0.17
C GLU A 105 -2.23 11.79 1.22
N SER A 106 -2.47 10.54 0.80
CA SER A 106 -2.70 9.41 1.73
C SER A 106 -1.51 9.16 2.66
N ILE A 107 -0.27 9.21 2.14
CA ILE A 107 0.96 9.11 2.95
C ILE A 107 0.97 10.23 4.00
N ALA A 108 0.65 11.46 3.61
CA ALA A 108 0.62 12.61 4.53
C ALA A 108 -0.34 12.43 5.70
N MET A 109 -1.50 11.79 5.47
CA MET A 109 -2.50 11.53 6.52
C MET A 109 -2.00 10.51 7.53
N LEU A 110 -1.21 9.54 7.09
CA LEU A 110 -0.65 8.48 7.91
C LEU A 110 0.53 8.93 8.77
N ARG A 111 1.10 10.12 8.54
CA ARG A 111 2.31 10.60 9.25
C ARG A 111 2.23 10.51 10.78
N THR A 112 1.05 10.76 11.35
CA THR A 112 0.81 10.73 12.80
C THR A 112 0.04 9.48 13.27
N ALA A 113 -0.26 8.56 12.35
CA ALA A 113 -0.95 7.33 12.67
C ALA A 113 -0.04 6.38 13.47
N GLY A 114 -0.64 5.69 14.44
CA GLY A 114 0.00 4.60 15.15
C GLY A 114 -0.13 3.27 14.40
N GLY A 115 0.66 2.30 14.82
CA GLY A 115 0.72 0.99 14.17
C GLY A 115 1.33 1.08 12.77
N ARG A 116 1.15 0.01 12.01
CA ARG A 116 1.70 -0.09 10.66
C ARG A 116 0.88 0.75 9.67
N LYS A 117 1.56 1.54 8.85
CA LYS A 117 0.92 2.50 7.92
C LYS A 117 0.76 1.88 6.54
N VAL A 118 -0.47 1.86 6.03
CA VAL A 118 -0.81 1.22 4.76
C VAL A 118 -1.59 2.17 3.87
N VAL A 119 -1.19 2.27 2.60
CA VAL A 119 -2.04 2.85 1.55
C VAL A 119 -2.52 1.70 0.67
N LEU A 120 -3.82 1.51 0.58
CA LEU A 120 -4.45 0.59 -0.36
C LEU A 120 -5.04 1.40 -1.51
N ILE A 121 -4.49 1.26 -2.72
CA ILE A 121 -4.92 1.98 -3.92
C ILE A 121 -5.54 1.02 -4.93
N PHE A 122 -6.69 1.41 -5.49
CA PHE A 122 -7.34 0.67 -6.58
C PHE A 122 -7.56 1.57 -7.79
N THR A 123 -7.12 1.14 -8.97
CA THR A 123 -7.28 1.91 -10.23
C THR A 123 -7.25 1.02 -11.47
N ASP A 124 -7.87 1.47 -12.57
CA ASP A 124 -7.75 0.85 -13.89
C ASP A 124 -6.86 1.60 -14.89
N GLY A 125 -6.24 2.70 -14.47
CA GLY A 125 -5.63 3.68 -15.39
C GLY A 125 -4.26 4.18 -14.97
N ASP A 126 -3.58 4.76 -15.95
CA ASP A 126 -2.37 5.55 -15.76
C ASP A 126 -2.69 6.87 -15.05
N ASP A 127 -1.72 7.41 -14.31
CA ASP A 127 -1.79 8.81 -13.91
C ASP A 127 -1.84 9.74 -15.13
N THR A 128 -2.73 10.73 -15.10
CA THR A 128 -2.91 11.66 -16.24
C THR A 128 -2.78 13.13 -15.86
N ALA A 129 -2.77 13.44 -14.57
CA ALA A 129 -2.87 14.82 -14.10
C ALA A 129 -2.25 15.07 -12.73
N SER A 130 -1.47 14.14 -12.16
CA SER A 130 -0.80 14.42 -10.89
C SER A 130 0.28 15.49 -11.05
N ARG A 131 0.50 16.23 -9.97
CA ARG A 131 1.55 17.25 -9.88
C ARG A 131 2.86 16.66 -9.40
N VAL A 132 2.79 15.59 -8.60
CA VAL A 132 3.96 14.84 -8.13
C VAL A 132 4.22 13.61 -9.01
N GLY A 133 5.48 13.22 -9.13
CA GLY A 133 5.87 12.02 -9.88
C GLY A 133 5.93 10.78 -9.00
N MET A 134 5.94 9.60 -9.63
CA MET A 134 6.11 8.30 -8.94
C MET A 134 7.37 8.24 -8.07
N GLY A 135 8.47 8.88 -8.50
CA GLY A 135 9.72 8.96 -7.73
C GLY A 135 9.54 9.67 -6.40
N ASP A 136 8.94 10.86 -6.41
CA ASP A 136 8.68 11.65 -5.20
C ASP A 136 7.77 10.90 -4.22
N VAL A 137 6.74 10.22 -4.74
CA VAL A 137 5.84 9.38 -3.95
C VAL A 137 6.57 8.22 -3.31
N LEU A 138 7.46 7.55 -4.07
CA LEU A 138 8.23 6.42 -3.58
C LEU A 138 9.18 6.84 -2.46
N ASP A 139 9.94 7.91 -2.67
CA ASP A 139 10.91 8.42 -1.70
C ASP A 139 10.19 8.79 -0.40
N ARG A 140 9.06 9.50 -0.51
CA ARG A 140 8.24 9.84 0.64
C ARG A 140 7.66 8.61 1.35
N ALA A 141 7.19 7.60 0.62
CA ALA A 141 6.66 6.38 1.22
C ALA A 141 7.75 5.62 2.01
N LYS A 142 8.99 5.62 1.51
CA LYS A 142 10.14 5.04 2.21
C LYS A 142 10.47 5.82 3.47
N ASP A 143 10.59 7.15 3.38
CA ASP A 143 10.92 8.03 4.50
C ASP A 143 9.87 7.99 5.61
N GLU A 144 8.59 7.96 5.23
CA GLU A 144 7.47 7.89 6.17
C GLU A 144 7.10 6.44 6.53
N GLU A 145 7.87 5.43 6.13
CA GLU A 145 7.65 4.00 6.40
C GLU A 145 6.19 3.54 6.13
N VAL A 146 5.65 3.93 4.97
CA VAL A 146 4.30 3.58 4.51
C VAL A 146 4.35 2.46 3.49
N MET A 147 3.61 1.38 3.72
CA MET A 147 3.48 0.28 2.78
C MET A 147 2.39 0.57 1.75
N ILE A 148 2.69 0.40 0.46
CA ILE A 148 1.72 0.62 -0.62
C ILE A 148 1.22 -0.74 -1.13
N TYR A 149 -0.07 -0.98 -0.98
CA TYR A 149 -0.78 -2.08 -1.63
C TYR A 149 -1.55 -1.52 -2.82
N ALA A 150 -1.29 -2.04 -4.00
CA ALA A 150 -1.91 -1.59 -5.24
C ALA A 150 -2.65 -2.73 -5.93
N ILE A 151 -3.92 -2.47 -6.25
CA ILE A 151 -4.74 -3.38 -7.04
C ILE A 151 -5.06 -2.68 -8.37
N GLY A 152 -4.43 -3.16 -9.43
CA GLY A 152 -4.66 -2.70 -10.79
C GLY A 152 -5.74 -3.52 -11.47
N LEU A 153 -6.67 -2.87 -12.17
CA LEU A 153 -7.67 -3.51 -13.01
C LEU A 153 -7.45 -3.22 -14.49
N GLU A 154 -7.41 -4.24 -15.34
CA GLU A 154 -7.59 -4.01 -16.78
C GLU A 154 -9.07 -3.72 -17.07
N SER A 155 -9.33 -2.58 -17.69
CA SER A 155 -10.69 -2.14 -18.00
C SER A 155 -10.84 -1.75 -19.47
N GLU A 156 -12.09 -1.69 -19.91
CA GLU A 156 -12.45 -1.19 -21.23
C GLU A 156 -13.74 -0.40 -21.09
N PHE A 157 -13.68 0.88 -21.45
CA PHE A 157 -14.77 1.83 -21.34
C PHE A 157 -15.05 2.52 -22.67
N PHE A 158 -16.25 3.07 -22.83
CA PHE A 158 -16.62 3.86 -24.01
C PHE A 158 -16.44 5.35 -23.73
N ASN A 159 -15.63 6.04 -24.52
CA ASN A 159 -15.32 7.45 -24.31
C ASN A 159 -16.24 8.41 -25.09
N GLY A 160 -17.38 7.93 -25.61
CA GLY A 160 -18.26 8.69 -26.50
C GLY A 160 -17.99 8.48 -27.99
N GLN A 161 -16.82 7.97 -28.37
CA GLN A 161 -16.44 7.75 -29.78
C GLN A 161 -16.08 6.30 -30.07
N ARG A 162 -15.30 5.68 -29.19
CA ARG A 162 -14.83 4.30 -29.34
C ARG A 162 -14.67 3.64 -27.98
N ARG A 163 -14.50 2.32 -28.01
CA ARG A 163 -14.04 1.59 -26.84
C ARG A 163 -12.53 1.82 -26.66
N VAL A 164 -12.15 2.16 -25.44
CA VAL A 164 -10.76 2.41 -25.02
C VAL A 164 -10.44 1.39 -23.94
N ARG A 165 -9.35 0.65 -24.14
CA ARG A 165 -8.80 -0.24 -23.13
C ARG A 165 -7.79 0.53 -22.28
N THR A 166 -7.93 0.45 -20.98
CA THR A 166 -6.96 0.97 -20.01
C THR A 166 -6.16 -0.18 -19.41
N ARG A 167 -5.02 0.16 -18.82
CA ARG A 167 -4.21 -0.74 -18.02
C ARG A 167 -3.76 -0.01 -16.76
N PRO A 168 -3.48 -0.74 -15.68
CA PRO A 168 -2.94 -0.14 -14.46
C PRO A 168 -1.61 0.55 -14.71
N ASP A 169 -1.38 1.66 -14.00
CA ASP A 169 -0.13 2.40 -14.07
C ASP A 169 1.09 1.50 -13.76
N ARG A 170 2.10 1.54 -14.63
CA ARG A 170 3.32 0.73 -14.51
C ARG A 170 4.13 1.03 -13.23
N GLY A 171 3.95 2.21 -12.64
CA GLY A 171 4.58 2.63 -11.39
C GLY A 171 4.05 1.89 -10.15
N LEU A 172 2.81 1.39 -10.18
CA LEU A 172 2.17 0.75 -9.01
C LEU A 172 2.94 -0.46 -8.50
N ARG A 173 3.42 -1.31 -9.42
CA ARG A 173 4.23 -2.48 -9.03
C ARG A 173 5.50 -2.07 -8.30
N ARG A 174 6.21 -1.05 -8.81
CA ARG A 174 7.44 -0.56 -8.19
C ARG A 174 7.16 0.04 -6.82
N LEU A 175 6.12 0.86 -6.68
CA LEU A 175 5.71 1.43 -5.39
C LEU A 175 5.44 0.33 -4.36
N ALA A 176 4.67 -0.69 -4.72
CA ALA A 176 4.39 -1.80 -3.83
C ALA A 176 5.65 -2.59 -3.46
N ASP A 177 6.43 -3.02 -4.45
CA ASP A 177 7.61 -3.86 -4.23
C ASP A 177 8.67 -3.17 -3.37
N GLU A 178 8.92 -1.88 -3.59
CA GLU A 178 9.94 -1.10 -2.88
C GLU A 178 9.54 -0.77 -1.44
N THR A 179 8.25 -0.54 -1.18
CA THR A 179 7.71 -0.22 0.15
C THR A 179 7.39 -1.46 0.99
N GLY A 180 7.50 -2.66 0.42
CA GLY A 180 7.17 -3.92 1.10
C GLY A 180 5.67 -4.25 1.11
N GLY A 181 4.85 -3.52 0.35
CA GLY A 181 3.45 -3.82 0.12
C GLY A 181 3.22 -4.72 -1.11
N GLY A 182 1.96 -4.96 -1.48
CA GLY A 182 1.58 -5.93 -2.52
C GLY A 182 1.00 -5.31 -3.79
N TYR A 183 1.40 -5.83 -4.95
CA TYR A 183 0.76 -5.49 -6.23
C TYR A 183 -0.03 -6.67 -6.77
N PHE A 184 -1.30 -6.41 -7.10
CA PHE A 184 -2.23 -7.37 -7.68
C PHE A 184 -2.79 -6.81 -8.97
N GLU A 185 -2.76 -7.59 -10.04
CA GLU A 185 -3.31 -7.19 -11.34
C GLU A 185 -4.48 -8.10 -11.67
N LEU A 186 -5.63 -7.49 -11.94
CA LEU A 186 -6.89 -8.16 -12.21
C LEU A 186 -7.32 -7.85 -13.63
N LYS A 187 -7.90 -8.85 -14.29
CA LYS A 187 -8.55 -8.67 -15.58
C LYS A 187 -9.99 -8.21 -15.36
N LYS A 188 -10.57 -7.60 -16.39
CA LYS A 188 -11.99 -7.19 -16.42
C LYS A 188 -12.97 -8.27 -15.93
N THR A 189 -12.68 -9.53 -16.24
CA THR A 189 -13.52 -10.69 -15.90
C THR A 189 -13.31 -11.25 -14.50
N ASP A 190 -12.25 -10.84 -13.81
CA ASP A 190 -11.86 -11.44 -12.53
C ASP A 190 -12.72 -10.89 -11.39
N ASP A 191 -13.09 -11.73 -10.43
CA ASP A 191 -13.73 -11.25 -9.20
C ASP A 191 -12.74 -10.45 -8.34
N LEU A 192 -13.18 -9.28 -7.88
CA LEU A 192 -12.42 -8.33 -7.09
C LEU A 192 -12.37 -8.74 -5.62
N ALA A 193 -13.47 -9.29 -5.09
CA ALA A 193 -13.63 -9.59 -3.68
C ALA A 193 -12.58 -10.58 -3.12
N PRO A 194 -12.18 -11.64 -3.83
CA PRO A 194 -11.12 -12.54 -3.37
C PRO A 194 -9.77 -11.84 -3.17
N THR A 195 -9.45 -10.86 -4.02
CA THR A 195 -8.18 -10.12 -3.94
C THR A 195 -8.16 -9.18 -2.74
N PHE A 196 -9.24 -8.43 -2.52
CA PHE A 196 -9.39 -7.58 -1.32
C PHE A 196 -9.39 -8.40 -0.03
N THR A 197 -10.05 -9.56 -0.04
CA THR A 197 -10.00 -10.52 1.08
C THR A 197 -8.57 -10.98 1.36
N ARG A 198 -7.81 -11.33 0.31
CA ARG A 198 -6.41 -11.72 0.44
C ARG A 198 -5.55 -10.59 1.01
N VAL A 199 -5.76 -9.35 0.55
CA VAL A 199 -5.03 -8.19 1.07
C VAL A 199 -5.29 -8.00 2.57
N ALA A 200 -6.55 -8.07 3.02
CA ALA A 200 -6.87 -7.98 4.44
C ALA A 200 -6.15 -9.07 5.26
N GLN A 201 -6.20 -10.33 4.79
CA GLN A 201 -5.52 -11.45 5.43
C GLN A 201 -3.99 -11.30 5.46
N GLU A 202 -3.39 -10.85 4.35
CA GLU A 202 -1.94 -10.59 4.25
C GLU A 202 -1.50 -9.45 5.18
N LEU A 203 -2.36 -8.45 5.43
CA LEU A 203 -2.06 -7.42 6.40
C LEU A 203 -2.03 -8.01 7.82
N HIS A 204 -2.89 -8.96 8.19
CA HIS A 204 -2.83 -9.57 9.53
C HIS A 204 -1.75 -10.64 9.70
N SER A 205 -1.26 -11.22 8.60
CA SER A 205 -0.36 -12.38 8.60
C SER A 205 1.09 -11.98 8.30
N GLN A 206 1.74 -11.21 9.19
CA GLN A 206 3.11 -10.73 8.97
C GLN A 206 4.07 -11.06 10.11
N TYR A 207 5.32 -11.31 9.72
CA TYR A 207 6.45 -11.46 10.63
C TYR A 207 7.13 -10.11 10.81
N THR A 208 7.37 -9.71 12.06
CA THR A 208 8.23 -8.55 12.36
C THR A 208 9.63 -9.07 12.67
N LEU A 209 10.60 -8.65 11.85
CA LEU A 209 12.00 -9.00 12.01
C LEU A 209 12.80 -7.74 12.35
N GLY A 210 13.52 -7.76 13.46
CA GLY A 210 14.50 -6.73 13.81
C GLY A 210 15.93 -7.23 13.61
N PHE A 211 16.81 -6.33 13.21
CA PHE A 211 18.25 -6.55 13.09
C PHE A 211 18.98 -5.23 13.36
N THR A 212 20.28 -5.32 13.61
CA THR A 212 21.15 -4.15 13.75
C THR A 212 22.02 -4.02 12.50
N PRO A 213 22.00 -2.90 11.77
CA PRO A 213 22.87 -2.66 10.63
C PRO A 213 24.35 -2.76 11.03
N ALA A 214 25.19 -3.33 10.16
CA ALA A 214 26.63 -3.42 10.42
C ALA A 214 27.36 -2.07 10.27
N LEU A 215 26.76 -1.13 9.53
CA LEU A 215 27.28 0.21 9.30
C LEU A 215 26.15 1.24 9.53
N LEU A 216 26.45 2.28 10.28
CA LEU A 216 25.54 3.38 10.61
C LEU A 216 25.98 4.66 9.88
N ASP A 217 25.92 4.66 8.55
CA ASP A 217 26.51 5.71 7.71
C ASP A 217 25.51 6.79 7.25
N GLY A 218 24.24 6.70 7.66
CA GLY A 218 23.21 7.62 7.19
C GLY A 218 22.79 7.39 5.73
N ARG A 219 23.21 6.30 5.09
CA ARG A 219 22.94 6.03 3.67
C ARG A 219 21.87 4.96 3.49
N GLU A 220 21.35 4.91 2.28
CA GLU A 220 20.43 3.84 1.88
C GLU A 220 21.19 2.51 1.79
N HIS A 221 20.67 1.52 2.50
CA HIS A 221 21.12 0.14 2.49
C HIS A 221 20.10 -0.74 1.78
N LYS A 222 20.60 -1.66 0.92
CA LYS A 222 19.75 -2.69 0.32
C LYS A 222 19.40 -3.76 1.34
N LEU A 223 18.13 -4.04 1.47
CA LEU A 223 17.58 -5.07 2.35
C LEU A 223 17.06 -6.25 1.53
N ALA A 224 17.47 -7.46 1.90
CA ALA A 224 16.87 -8.67 1.38
C ALA A 224 16.51 -9.62 2.53
N VAL A 225 15.22 -9.93 2.64
CA VAL A 225 14.71 -10.98 3.51
C VAL A 225 14.50 -12.24 2.66
N ARG A 226 15.11 -13.35 3.05
CA ARG A 226 14.97 -14.64 2.37
C ARG A 226 14.41 -15.66 3.33
N MET A 227 13.52 -16.51 2.81
CA MET A 227 13.05 -17.71 3.50
C MET A 227 13.98 -18.88 3.17
N LYS A 228 14.28 -19.71 4.16
CA LYS A 228 15.07 -20.94 3.99
C LYS A 228 14.25 -22.07 3.37
N GLN A 229 12.93 -22.03 3.53
CA GLN A 229 12.03 -23.03 2.95
C GLN A 229 11.91 -22.86 1.44
N VAL A 230 12.09 -23.96 0.70
CA VAL A 230 12.00 -23.98 -0.76
C VAL A 230 10.58 -23.66 -1.22
N GLY A 231 10.46 -22.77 -2.20
CA GLY A 231 9.17 -22.38 -2.80
C GLY A 231 8.41 -21.27 -2.05
N MET A 232 8.92 -20.81 -0.91
CA MET A 232 8.35 -19.67 -0.18
C MET A 232 9.14 -18.39 -0.44
N THR A 233 8.44 -17.25 -0.46
CA THR A 233 9.05 -15.94 -0.61
C THR A 233 8.51 -14.99 0.45
N ALA A 234 9.40 -14.23 1.07
CA ALA A 234 9.04 -13.15 1.97
C ALA A 234 8.92 -11.85 1.19
N ARG A 235 7.82 -11.12 1.41
CA ARG A 235 7.68 -9.74 0.95
C ARG A 235 8.18 -8.81 2.05
N SER A 236 9.02 -7.86 1.66
CA SER A 236 9.65 -6.89 2.55
C SER A 236 10.07 -5.69 1.72
N ARG A 237 10.26 -4.54 2.39
CA ARG A 237 10.89 -3.36 1.78
C ARG A 237 12.27 -3.73 1.23
N LYS A 238 12.66 -3.12 0.10
CA LYS A 238 13.92 -3.45 -0.59
C LYS A 238 15.12 -2.65 -0.09
N SER A 239 14.86 -1.59 0.67
CA SER A 239 15.89 -0.76 1.26
C SER A 239 15.40 -0.04 2.50
N TYR A 240 16.34 0.54 3.24
CA TYR A 240 16.11 1.43 4.37
C TYR A 240 17.29 2.39 4.49
N VAL A 241 17.10 3.53 5.15
CA VAL A 241 18.20 4.44 5.49
C VAL A 241 18.78 4.01 6.83
N ALA A 242 20.05 3.63 6.85
CA ALA A 242 20.74 3.32 8.10
C ALA A 242 20.82 4.58 8.96
N SER A 243 20.59 4.45 10.27
CA SER A 243 20.79 5.60 11.17
C SER A 243 22.24 6.06 11.10
N PRO A 244 22.54 7.38 11.11
CA PRO A 244 23.92 7.83 11.24
C PRO A 244 24.46 7.42 12.62
N GLU A 245 25.75 7.13 12.72
CA GLU A 245 26.43 6.95 14.00
C GLU A 245 26.08 8.16 14.87
N ARG A 246 25.38 7.91 15.99
CA ARG A 246 25.32 8.92 17.03
C ARG A 246 26.75 9.02 17.53
N LEU A 247 27.44 10.09 17.14
CA LEU A 247 28.62 10.55 17.86
C LEU A 247 28.21 10.54 19.33
N SER A 248 28.83 9.67 20.12
CA SER A 248 28.63 9.64 21.56
C SER A 248 28.97 11.04 22.04
N GLY A 249 27.92 11.80 22.37
CA GLY A 249 28.05 13.09 23.03
C GLY A 249 28.92 12.84 24.25
N THR A 250 30.13 13.38 24.19
CA THR A 250 31.04 13.36 25.33
C THR A 250 30.53 14.41 26.30
N GLN A 251 30.29 13.96 27.54
CA GLN A 251 29.90 14.69 28.77
C GLN A 251 28.41 14.95 28.98
#